data_AF-A0A285IVN2-F1
#
_entry.id   AF-A0A285IVN2-F1
#
_cell.length_a   1.000
_cell.length_b   1.000
_cell.length_c   1.000
_cell.angle_alpha   90.00
_cell.angle_beta   90.00
_cell.angle_gamma   90.00
#
_symmetry.space_group_name_H-M   'P 1'
#
loop_
_entity.id
_entity.type
_entity.pdbx_description
1 polymer ?
#
loop_
_entity_poly.entity_id
_entity_poly.type
_entity_poly.pdbx_seq_one_letter_code
_entity_poly.pdbx_strand_id
1 'polypeptide(L)' 'MTEVEIYEAHAELHNLRTDLADLRHWAENALNDEHDRQYIAEHLSDAVAALATGNPLPKRPF' A
#
# COMPACT_ATOMS: atom_id res chain seq x y z
N MET A 1 -14.43 18.11 -16.27
CA MET A 1 -13.27 17.25 -16.50
C MET A 1 -12.34 17.93 -17.49
N THR A 2 -11.33 18.61 -16.97
CA THR A 2 -10.26 19.25 -17.75
C THR A 2 -9.14 18.23 -18.01
N GLU A 3 -8.30 18.45 -19.02
CA GLU A 3 -7.13 17.59 -19.31
C GLU A 3 -6.23 17.41 -18.08
N VAL A 4 -6.08 18.46 -17.27
CA VAL A 4 -5.29 18.45 -16.03
C VAL A 4 -5.86 17.45 -15.02
N GLU A 5 -7.18 17.45 -14.80
CA GLU A 5 -7.84 16.52 -13.88
C GLU A 5 -7.68 15.05 -14.34
N ILE A 6 -7.61 14.81 -15.66
CA ILE A 6 -7.37 13.47 -16.22
C ILE A 6 -5.91 13.04 -16.00
N TYR A 7 -4.95 13.95 -16.17
CA TYR A 7 -3.54 13.66 -15.90
C TYR A 7 -3.26 13.39 -14.42
N GLU A 8 -3.87 14.17 -13.53
CA GLU A 8 -3.77 13.99 -12.08
C GLU A 8 -4.36 12.64 -11.66
N ALA A 9 -5.55 12.29 -12.14
CA ALA A 9 -6.16 10.99 -11.88
C ALA A 9 -5.29 9.81 -12.37
N HIS A 10 -4.62 9.94 -13.52
CA HIS A 10 -3.68 8.91 -14.00
C HIS A 10 -2.45 8.79 -13.09
N ALA A 11 -1.92 9.91 -12.60
CA ALA A 11 -0.79 9.90 -11.67
C ALA A 11 -1.18 9.25 -10.33
N GLU A 12 -2.35 9.58 -9.79
CA GLU A 12 -2.89 8.97 -8.58
C GLU A 12 -3.08 7.45 -8.73
N LEU A 13 -3.66 7.01 -9.86
CA LEU A 13 -3.80 5.57 -10.16
C LEU A 13 -2.46 4.85 -10.30
N HIS A 14 -1.45 5.52 -10.88
CA HIS A 14 -0.10 4.96 -10.99
C HIS A 14 0.57 4.81 -9.62
N ASN A 15 0.42 5.80 -8.75
CA ASN A 15 0.92 5.77 -7.38
C ASN A 15 0.25 4.65 -6.58
N LEU A 16 -1.08 4.55 -6.65
CA LEU A 16 -1.87 3.46 -6.04
C LEU A 16 -1.41 2.06 -6.49
N ARG A 17 -1.09 1.89 -7.80
CA ARG A 17 -0.55 0.60 -8.30
C ARG A 17 0.82 0.29 -7.72
N THR A 18 1.68 1.29 -7.54
CA THR A 18 3.01 1.13 -6.95
C THR A 18 2.90 0.75 -5.48
N ASP A 19 2.07 1.47 -4.73
CA ASP A 19 1.79 1.22 -3.31
C ASP A 19 1.23 -0.20 -3.07
N LEU A 20 0.33 -0.68 -3.93
CA LEU A 20 -0.20 -2.04 -3.87
C LEU A 20 0.87 -3.10 -4.19
N ALA A 21 1.76 -2.83 -5.15
CA ALA A 21 2.84 -3.75 -5.49
C ALA A 21 3.85 -3.90 -4.34
N ASP A 22 4.19 -2.79 -3.69
CA ASP A 22 5.06 -2.77 -2.51
C ASP A 22 4.44 -3.52 -1.33
N LEU A 23 3.14 -3.30 -1.08
CA LEU A 23 2.41 -4.00 -0.02
C LEU A 23 2.39 -5.52 -0.26
N ARG A 24 2.17 -5.93 -1.51
CA ARG A 24 2.22 -7.34 -1.90
C ARG A 24 3.61 -7.94 -1.70
N HIS A 25 4.67 -7.25 -2.13
CA HIS A 25 6.02 -7.74 -1.97
C HIS A 25 6.39 -7.92 -0.49
N TRP A 26 6.00 -6.96 0.34
CA TRP A 26 6.20 -7.06 1.77
C TRP A 26 5.43 -8.25 2.36
N ALA A 27 4.15 -8.43 2.01
CA ALA A 27 3.34 -9.57 2.44
C ALA A 27 3.94 -10.94 2.02
N GLU A 28 4.56 -11.02 0.83
CA GLU A 28 5.22 -12.24 0.36
C GLU A 28 6.50 -12.55 1.17
N ASN A 29 7.34 -11.54 1.45
CA ASN A 29 8.54 -11.71 2.30
C ASN A 29 8.16 -12.10 3.73
N ALA A 30 7.12 -11.45 4.23
CA ALA A 30 6.49 -11.63 5.51
C ALA A 30 6.01 -13.06 5.78
N LEU A 31 5.32 -13.67 4.81
CA LEU A 31 4.82 -15.04 4.94
C LEU A 31 5.96 -16.06 5.03
N ASN A 32 7.13 -15.73 4.49
CA ASN A 32 8.33 -16.57 4.56
C ASN A 32 9.07 -16.43 5.90
N ASP A 33 8.77 -15.41 6.71
CA ASP A 33 9.34 -15.23 8.05
C ASP A 33 8.32 -15.61 9.13
N GLU A 34 8.63 -16.65 9.91
CA GLU A 34 7.68 -17.26 10.85
C GLU A 34 7.47 -16.42 12.12
N HIS A 35 8.42 -15.54 12.46
CA HIS A 35 8.33 -14.68 13.65
C HIS A 35 7.44 -13.45 13.45
N ASP A 36 7.25 -13.00 12.21
CA ASP A 36 6.64 -11.70 11.97
C ASP A 36 5.15 -11.76 11.58
N ARG A 37 4.58 -12.95 11.34
CA ARG A 37 3.25 -13.09 10.69
C ARG A 37 2.14 -12.25 11.36
N GLN A 38 2.13 -12.13 12.69
CA GLN A 38 1.12 -11.36 13.42
C GLN A 38 1.36 -9.84 13.33
N TYR A 39 2.61 -9.41 13.48
CA TYR A 39 3.03 -8.03 13.28
C TYR A 39 2.72 -7.56 11.84
N ILE A 40 2.93 -8.46 10.88
CA ILE A 40 2.64 -8.23 9.46
C ILE A 40 1.13 -8.12 9.25
N ALA A 41 0.32 -9.00 9.82
CA ALA A 41 -1.14 -8.96 9.66
C ALA A 41 -1.74 -7.63 10.16
N GLU A 42 -1.25 -7.10 11.28
CA GLU A 42 -1.66 -5.80 11.81
C GLU A 42 -1.27 -4.66 10.85
N HIS A 43 -0.03 -4.64 10.36
CA HIS A 43 0.46 -3.60 9.46
C HIS A 43 -0.11 -3.71 8.02
N LEU A 44 -0.43 -4.92 7.55
CA LEU A 44 -1.20 -5.15 6.31
C LEU A 44 -2.61 -4.58 6.45
N SER A 45 -3.27 -4.80 7.58
CA SER A 45 -4.59 -4.27 7.86
C SER A 45 -4.60 -2.75 7.87
N ASP A 46 -3.61 -2.12 8.51
CA ASP A 46 -3.46 -0.66 8.52
C ASP A 46 -3.16 -0.08 7.13
N ALA A 47 -2.32 -0.76 6.34
CA ALA A 47 -2.03 -0.35 4.97
C ALA A 47 -3.25 -0.47 4.04
N VAL A 48 -4.04 -1.54 4.18
CA VAL A 48 -5.31 -1.70 3.44
C VAL A 48 -6.32 -0.62 3.84
N ALA A 49 -6.41 -0.29 5.13
CA ALA A 49 -7.27 0.79 5.61
C ALA A 49 -6.84 2.16 5.07
N ALA A 50 -5.52 2.44 5.02
CA ALA A 50 -4.97 3.66 4.44
C ALA A 50 -5.29 3.75 2.93
N LEU A 51 -5.10 2.66 2.17
CA LEU A 51 -5.48 2.57 0.76
C LEU A 51 -6.98 2.83 0.53
N ALA A 52 -7.85 2.22 1.36
CA ALA A 52 -9.29 2.38 1.23
C ALA A 52 -9.78 3.81 1.53
N THR A 53 -8.99 4.58 2.29
CA THR A 53 -9.34 5.95 2.71
C THR A 53 -8.57 7.03 1.93
N GLY A 54 -7.65 6.65 1.03
CA GLY A 54 -6.76 7.58 0.34
C GLY A 54 -5.75 8.26 1.27
N ASN A 55 -5.55 7.69 2.46
CA ASN A 55 -4.58 8.20 3.43
C ASN A 55 -3.17 7.71 3.09
N PRO A 56 -2.14 8.47 3.49
CA PRO A 56 -0.75 8.04 3.31
C PRO A 56 -0.51 6.70 4.02
N LEU A 57 0.17 5.79 3.33
CA LEU A 57 0.51 4.48 3.88
C LEU A 57 1.34 4.64 5.17
N PRO A 58 1.14 3.77 6.17
CA PRO A 58 1.98 3.74 7.36
C PRO A 58 3.44 3.52 6.97
N LYS A 59 4.35 4.26 7.64
CA LYS A 59 5.79 4.11 7.39
C LYS A 59 6.22 2.70 7.78
N ARG A 60 6.89 2.02 6.84
CA ARG A 60 7.46 0.67 7.04
C ARG A 60 8.23 0.62 8.35
N PRO A 61 7.97 -0.33 9.24
CA PRO A 61 8.74 -0.44 10.46
C PRO A 61 9.75 -1.56 10.25
N PHE A 62 10.89 -1.12 9.71
CA PHE A 62 12.16 -1.84 9.47
C PHE A 62 12.13 -2.95 8.42
#